data_AF-A0A8H6FDM9-F1
#
_entry.id   AF-A0A8H6FDM9-F1
#
_cell.length_a   1.000
_cell.length_b   1.000
_cell.length_c   1.000
_cell.angle_alpha   90.00
_cell.angle_beta   90.00
_cell.angle_gamma   90.00
#
_symmetry.space_group_name_H-M   'P 1'
#
loop_
_entity.id
_entity.type
_entity.pdbx_description
1 polymer ?
#
loop_
_entity_poly.entity_id
_entity_poly.type
_entity_poly.pdbx_seq_one_letter_code
_entity_poly.pdbx_strand_id
1 'polypeptide(L)'
;MPTSVSTTLTKCLAALNHIKTRAEQPDYRHEGDVPLASWITELSRLRVWTSNVWAYETGQSSLEDILGNTSPLTGRAVTDLLENLHLLLSDILGKLSRAAPSASGDDAPSTTSPEPTTELQQLYPEVVSSIDWLYVVFG
;
A
#
# COMPACT_ATOMS: atom_id res chain seq x y z
N MET A 1 18.22 -14.91 -0.63
CA MET A 1 17.04 -15.79 -0.67
C MET A 1 15.94 -15.00 -1.33
N PRO A 2 15.37 -15.44 -2.47
CA PRO A 2 14.22 -14.76 -3.05
C PRO A 2 13.10 -14.76 -2.01
N THR A 3 12.60 -13.59 -1.64
CA THR A 3 11.42 -13.47 -0.80
C THR A 3 10.24 -14.06 -1.54
N SER A 4 9.52 -14.98 -0.90
CA SER A 4 8.35 -15.61 -1.53
C SER A 4 7.29 -14.55 -1.81
N VAL A 5 6.60 -14.66 -2.95
CA VAL A 5 5.57 -13.68 -3.37
C VAL A 5 4.44 -13.63 -2.35
N SER A 6 4.05 -14.77 -1.78
CA SER A 6 3.09 -14.85 -0.67
C SER A 6 3.56 -14.06 0.57
N THR A 7 4.86 -14.10 0.85
CA THR A 7 5.46 -13.35 1.96
C THR A 7 5.40 -11.85 1.69
N THR A 8 5.75 -11.41 0.47
CA THR A 8 5.69 -9.98 0.08
C THR A 8 4.26 -9.46 0.12
N LEU A 9 3.30 -10.23 -0.40
CA LEU A 9 1.88 -9.90 -0.33
C LEU A 9 1.39 -9.74 1.11
N THR A 10 1.76 -10.66 2.00
CA THR A 10 1.41 -10.59 3.43
C THR A 10 1.98 -9.33 4.07
N LYS A 11 3.20 -8.93 3.71
CA LYS A 11 3.81 -7.67 4.15
C LYS A 11 3.04 -6.44 3.64
N CYS A 12 2.60 -6.44 2.37
CA CYS A 12 1.78 -5.36 1.83
C CYS A 12 0.44 -5.21 2.58
N LEU A 13 -0.26 -6.32 2.83
CA LEU A 13 -1.50 -6.34 3.59
C LEU A 13 -1.31 -5.83 5.03
N ALA A 14 -0.24 -6.28 5.69
CA ALA A 14 0.10 -5.82 7.04
C ALA A 14 0.43 -4.33 7.07
N ALA A 15 1.20 -3.84 6.08
CA ALA A 15 1.56 -2.43 5.97
C ALA A 15 0.33 -1.54 5.73
N LEU A 16 -0.57 -1.90 4.80
CA LEU A 16 -1.84 -1.18 4.59
C LEU A 16 -2.72 -1.18 5.85
N ASN A 17 -2.77 -2.30 6.58
CA ASN A 17 -3.53 -2.35 7.83
C ASN A 17 -2.91 -1.43 8.90
N HIS A 18 -1.59 -1.31 8.96
CA HIS A 18 -0.91 -0.40 9.87
C HIS A 18 -1.14 1.07 9.49
N ILE A 19 -1.10 1.40 8.20
CA ILE A 19 -1.44 2.73 7.69
C ILE A 19 -2.88 3.09 8.07
N LYS A 20 -3.82 2.16 7.87
CA LYS A 20 -5.21 2.31 8.29
C LYS A 20 -5.32 2.61 9.78
N THR A 21 -4.67 1.82 10.65
CA THR A 21 -4.71 2.04 12.10
C THR A 21 -4.08 3.37 12.52
N ARG A 22 -3.07 3.86 11.79
CA ARG A 22 -2.51 5.20 11.99
C ARG A 22 -3.47 6.31 11.54
N ALA A 23 -4.15 6.12 10.41
CA ALA A 23 -5.16 7.05 9.91
C ALA A 23 -6.45 7.08 10.76
N GLU A 24 -6.67 6.11 11.64
CA GLU A 24 -7.75 6.10 12.64
C GLU A 24 -7.42 6.92 13.89
N GLN A 25 -6.16 7.33 14.09
CA GLN A 25 -5.76 8.08 15.28
C GLN A 25 -6.22 9.55 15.18
N PRO A 26 -6.59 10.18 16.30
CA PRO A 26 -7.09 11.57 16.33
C PRO A 26 -6.02 12.62 16.01
N ASP A 27 -4.74 12.26 16.06
CA ASP A 27 -3.59 13.08 15.65
C ASP A 27 -3.28 12.99 14.14
N TYR A 28 -4.02 12.15 13.40
CA TYR A 28 -3.90 12.08 11.95
C TYR A 28 -4.47 13.36 11.32
N ARG A 29 -3.65 14.05 10.54
CA ARG A 29 -4.01 15.35 9.96
C ARG A 29 -4.97 15.17 8.77
N HIS A 30 -6.26 15.04 9.07
CA HIS A 30 -7.29 14.85 8.04
C HIS A 30 -7.39 16.01 7.03
N GLU A 31 -6.99 17.21 7.42
CA GLU A 31 -6.89 18.36 6.52
C GLU A 31 -5.56 18.30 5.75
N GLY A 32 -5.62 17.78 4.52
CA GLY A 32 -4.48 17.75 3.60
C GLY A 32 -3.82 16.38 3.43
N ASP A 33 -4.16 15.36 4.22
CA ASP A 33 -3.72 13.98 3.97
C ASP A 33 -4.79 13.12 3.27
N VAL A 34 -4.41 11.87 2.98
CA VAL A 34 -5.26 10.88 2.33
C VAL A 34 -6.34 10.40 3.32
N PRO A 35 -7.64 10.48 2.97
CA PRO A 35 -8.70 10.07 3.87
C PRO A 35 -8.61 8.60 4.31
N LEU A 36 -9.00 8.30 5.55
CA LEU A 36 -9.07 6.91 6.06
C LEU A 36 -9.87 5.99 5.12
N ALA A 37 -10.99 6.48 4.57
CA ALA A 37 -11.81 5.72 3.63
C ALA A 37 -11.04 5.27 2.37
N SER A 38 -10.09 6.07 1.91
CA SER A 38 -9.21 5.75 0.77
C SER A 38 -8.26 4.59 1.12
N TRP A 39 -7.64 4.60 2.31
CA TRP A 39 -6.80 3.49 2.76
C TRP A 39 -7.59 2.19 2.98
N ILE A 40 -8.81 2.29 3.52
CA ILE A 40 -9.72 1.13 3.66
C ILE A 40 -10.08 0.56 2.29
N THR A 41 -10.31 1.42 1.30
CA THR A 41 -10.60 1.02 -0.08
C THR A 41 -9.44 0.22 -0.65
N GLU A 42 -8.21 0.75 -0.62
CA GLU A 42 -7.04 0.05 -1.18
C GLU A 42 -6.75 -1.27 -0.45
N LEU A 43 -6.89 -1.32 0.88
CA LEU A 43 -6.78 -2.57 1.64
C LEU A 43 -7.83 -3.61 1.18
N SER A 44 -9.06 -3.17 0.96
CA SER A 44 -10.15 -4.04 0.51
C SER A 44 -9.91 -4.53 -0.92
N ARG A 45 -9.45 -3.66 -1.81
CA ARG A 45 -9.08 -4.01 -3.19
C ARG A 45 -7.96 -5.04 -3.23
N LEU A 46 -6.87 -4.84 -2.47
CA LEU A 46 -5.80 -5.82 -2.42
C LEU A 46 -6.30 -7.18 -1.90
N ARG A 47 -7.16 -7.20 -0.87
CA ARG A 47 -7.78 -8.45 -0.38
C ARG A 47 -8.65 -9.14 -1.43
N VAL A 48 -9.47 -8.39 -2.16
CA VAL A 48 -10.30 -8.92 -3.24
C VAL A 48 -9.41 -9.52 -4.33
N TRP A 49 -8.36 -8.82 -4.75
CA TRP A 49 -7.38 -9.35 -5.70
C TRP A 49 -6.80 -10.67 -5.21
N THR A 50 -6.35 -10.76 -3.95
CA THR A 50 -5.81 -12.03 -3.40
C THR A 50 -6.83 -13.16 -3.41
N SER A 51 -8.08 -12.87 -3.06
CA SER A 51 -9.15 -13.87 -3.08
C SER A 51 -9.47 -14.32 -4.51
N ASN A 52 -9.44 -13.42 -5.49
CA ASN A 52 -9.68 -13.75 -6.89
C ASN A 52 -8.54 -14.61 -7.47
N VAL A 53 -7.30 -14.28 -7.12
CA VAL A 53 -6.12 -15.08 -7.50
C VAL A 53 -6.24 -16.49 -6.95
N TRP A 54 -6.57 -16.65 -5.67
CA TRP A 54 -6.76 -17.96 -5.06
C TRP A 54 -8.00 -18.71 -5.55
N ALA A 55 -9.06 -18.01 -5.95
CA ALA A 55 -10.25 -18.64 -6.53
C ALA A 55 -10.03 -19.16 -7.96
N TYR A 56 -9.05 -18.62 -8.69
CA TYR A 56 -8.72 -19.03 -10.05
C TYR A 56 -8.16 -20.46 -10.13
N GLU A 57 -7.51 -20.95 -9.06
CA GLU A 57 -7.16 -22.36 -8.95
C GLU A 57 -8.11 -23.08 -7.99
N THR A 58 -9.05 -23.83 -8.55
CA THR A 58 -9.80 -24.86 -7.81
C THR A 58 -8.85 -25.96 -7.36
N GLY A 59 -8.23 -25.75 -6.20
CA GLY A 59 -7.27 -26.64 -5.55
C GLY A 59 -6.39 -25.80 -4.64
N GLN A 60 -6.07 -26.27 -3.44
CA GLN A 60 -5.28 -25.51 -2.44
C GLN A 60 -3.82 -25.31 -2.91
N SER A 61 -3.60 -24.40 -3.84
CA SER A 61 -2.30 -24.04 -4.39
C SER A 61 -1.79 -22.74 -3.78
N SER A 62 -0.49 -22.64 -3.54
CA SER A 62 0.13 -21.40 -3.07
C SER A 62 0.11 -20.33 -4.17
N LEU A 63 0.29 -19.05 -3.81
CA LEU A 63 0.42 -17.97 -4.81
C LEU A 63 1.58 -18.25 -5.76
N GLU A 64 2.65 -18.85 -5.26
CA GLU A 64 3.81 -19.27 -6.03
C GLU A 64 3.46 -20.33 -7.07
N ASP A 65 2.63 -21.31 -6.71
CA ASP A 65 2.15 -22.34 -7.64
C ASP A 65 1.26 -21.74 -8.73
N ILE A 66 0.34 -20.85 -8.34
CA ILE A 66 -0.56 -20.14 -9.27
C ILE A 66 0.28 -19.33 -10.27
N LEU A 67 1.23 -18.52 -9.78
CA LEU A 67 2.10 -17.73 -10.65
C LEU A 67 3.02 -18.60 -11.51
N GLY A 68 3.44 -19.76 -11.02
CA GLY A 68 4.18 -20.77 -11.79
C GLY A 68 3.36 -21.39 -12.93
N ASN A 69 2.05 -21.49 -12.76
CA ASN A 69 1.12 -21.95 -13.80
C ASN A 69 0.68 -20.84 -14.76
N THR A 70 0.90 -19.57 -14.41
CA THR A 70 0.75 -18.44 -15.36
C THR A 70 1.98 -18.28 -16.28
N SER A 71 1.88 -17.39 -17.27
CA SER A 71 3.04 -17.02 -18.08
C SER A 71 4.19 -16.55 -17.18
N PRO A 72 5.46 -16.95 -17.44
CA PRO A 72 6.62 -16.49 -16.67
C PRO A 72 6.73 -14.96 -16.59
N LEU A 73 6.25 -14.25 -17.62
CA LEU A 73 6.20 -12.79 -17.65
C LEU A 73 5.15 -12.24 -16.66
N THR A 74 4.00 -12.90 -16.56
CA THR A 74 2.92 -12.56 -15.61
C THR A 74 3.39 -12.78 -14.18
N GLY A 75 3.96 -13.96 -13.88
CA GLY A 75 4.50 -14.27 -12.55
C GLY A 75 5.56 -13.27 -12.08
N ARG A 76 6.47 -12.90 -12.98
CA ARG A 76 7.48 -11.88 -12.70
C ARG A 76 6.88 -10.48 -12.52
N ALA A 77 5.97 -10.07 -13.40
CA ALA A 77 5.31 -8.77 -13.29
C ALA A 77 4.54 -8.61 -11.97
N VAL A 78 3.82 -9.64 -11.53
CA VAL A 78 3.12 -9.63 -10.22
C VAL A 78 4.12 -9.51 -9.07
N THR A 79 5.25 -10.23 -9.14
CA THR A 79 6.30 -10.16 -8.11
C THR A 79 6.87 -8.75 -8.02
N ASP A 80 7.28 -8.17 -9.15
CA ASP A 80 7.89 -6.83 -9.21
C ASP A 80 6.88 -5.75 -8.73
N LEU A 81 5.60 -5.88 -9.08
CA LEU A 81 4.54 -4.99 -8.61
C LEU A 81 4.32 -5.06 -7.10
N LEU A 82 4.31 -6.26 -6.51
CA LEU A 82 4.15 -6.44 -5.07
C LEU A 82 5.36 -5.92 -4.28
N GLU A 83 6.58 -6.08 -4.81
CA GLU A 83 7.78 -5.52 -4.20
C GLU A 83 7.78 -3.99 -4.23
N ASN A 84 7.43 -3.38 -5.37
CA ASN A 84 7.28 -1.94 -5.49
C ASN A 84 6.19 -1.38 -4.56
N LEU A 85 5.03 -2.05 -4.50
CA LEU A 85 3.96 -1.69 -3.57
C LEU A 85 4.45 -1.75 -2.12
N HIS A 86 5.21 -2.78 -1.75
CA HIS A 86 5.76 -2.89 -0.40
C HIS A 86 6.70 -1.73 -0.05
N LEU A 87 7.55 -1.31 -0.99
CA LEU A 87 8.46 -0.16 -0.81
C LEU A 87 7.68 1.14 -0.60
N LEU A 88 6.66 1.40 -1.43
CA LEU A 88 5.80 2.58 -1.31
C LEU A 88 5.09 2.63 0.05
N LEU A 89 4.51 1.50 0.47
CA LEU A 89 3.81 1.42 1.76
C LEU A 89 4.77 1.59 2.95
N SER A 90 6.01 1.11 2.81
CA SER A 90 7.04 1.28 3.84
C SER A 90 7.49 2.74 3.96
N ASP A 91 7.62 3.45 2.84
CA ASP A 91 7.93 4.89 2.82
C ASP A 91 6.80 5.71 3.47
N ILE A 92 5.55 5.41 3.12
CA ILE A 92 4.37 6.00 3.75
C ILE A 92 4.37 5.76 5.27
N LEU A 93 4.63 4.54 5.74
CA LEU A 93 4.70 4.22 7.17
C LEU A 93 5.84 4.97 7.88
N GLY A 94 6.99 5.12 7.23
CA GLY A 94 8.12 5.89 7.75
C GLY A 94 7.73 7.36 7.96
N LYS A 95 7.04 7.95 6.99
CA LYS A 95 6.54 9.35 7.06
C LYS A 95 5.49 9.53 8.14
N LEU A 96 4.54 8.60 8.25
CA LEU A 96 3.52 8.59 9.31
C LEU A 96 4.14 8.46 10.71
N SER A 97 5.24 7.71 10.84
CA SER A 97 5.93 7.55 12.13
C SER A 97 6.74 8.79 12.52
N ARG A 98 7.27 9.52 11.53
CA ARG A 98 8.03 10.76 11.74
C ARG A 98 7.15 11.97 12.07
N ALA A 99 5.90 11.97 11.63
CA ALA A 99 4.93 13.04 11.91
C ALA A 99 4.42 13.04 13.36
N ALA A 100 4.71 12.01 14.16
CA ALA A 100 4.41 12.02 15.59
C ALA A 100 5.18 13.17 16.27
N PRO A 101 4.53 14.01 17.08
CA PRO A 101 5.12 15.25 17.57
C PRO A 101 6.32 14.94 18.47
N SER A 102 7.52 15.14 17.93
CA SER A 102 8.68 15.41 18.77
C SER A 102 8.41 16.77 19.40
N ALA A 103 8.17 16.77 20.71
CA ALA A 103 8.01 17.98 21.49
C ALA A 103 9.26 18.87 21.36
N SER A 104 9.23 19.80 20.42
CA SER A 104 10.09 20.98 20.42
C SER A 104 9.24 22.14 19.92
N GLY A 105 8.87 23.01 20.85
CA GLY A 105 8.26 24.28 20.53
C GLY A 105 9.24 25.13 19.73
N ASP A 106 8.74 25.72 18.66
CA ASP A 106 9.08 27.11 18.34
C ASP A 106 7.96 27.69 17.47
N ASP A 107 7.54 28.87 17.91
CA ASP A 107 6.42 29.66 17.43
C ASP A 107 6.88 30.48 16.21
N ALA A 108 6.23 30.35 15.05
CA ALA A 108 6.47 31.24 13.91
C ALA A 108 5.16 31.47 13.11
N PRO A 109 4.85 32.73 12.71
CA PRO A 109 3.54 33.09 12.22
C PRO A 109 3.34 32.64 10.76
N SER A 110 2.15 32.10 10.51
CA SER A 110 1.68 31.58 9.23
C SER A 110 1.66 32.64 8.12
N THR A 111 2.32 32.32 7.00
CA THR A 111 2.02 32.91 5.69
C THR A 111 1.18 31.92 4.88
N THR A 112 0.00 32.35 4.45
CA THR A 112 -0.94 31.58 3.60
C THR A 112 -0.33 31.37 2.21
N SER A 113 0.46 30.31 2.06
CA SER A 113 0.63 29.60 0.79
C SER A 113 -0.41 28.48 0.74
N PRO A 114 -0.98 28.08 -0.42
CA PRO A 114 -1.63 26.77 -0.50
C PRO A 114 -0.62 25.76 0.06
N GLU A 115 -0.99 25.05 1.13
CA GLU A 115 -0.08 24.06 1.71
C GLU A 115 0.31 23.11 0.57
N PRO A 116 1.62 22.88 0.36
CA PRO A 116 2.06 21.90 -0.62
C PRO A 116 1.36 20.57 -0.30
N THR A 117 0.85 19.89 -1.32
CA THR A 117 0.28 18.53 -1.17
C THR A 117 1.18 17.72 -0.26
N THR A 118 0.62 17.09 0.77
CA THR A 118 1.45 16.36 1.73
C THR A 118 2.18 15.22 1.00
N GLU A 119 3.34 14.82 1.51
CA GLU A 119 4.11 13.73 0.90
C GLU A 119 3.28 12.44 0.74
N LEU A 120 2.26 12.25 1.60
CA LEU A 120 1.31 11.15 1.52
C LEU A 120 0.36 11.25 0.33
N GLN A 121 -0.10 12.45 0.00
CA GLN A 121 -0.93 12.69 -1.19
C GLN A 121 -0.18 12.43 -2.49
N GLN A 122 1.15 12.61 -2.51
CA GLN A 122 1.97 12.33 -3.68
C GLN A 122 2.19 10.83 -3.88
N LEU A 123 2.34 10.08 -2.79
CA LEU A 123 2.60 8.63 -2.83
C LEU A 123 1.32 7.80 -3.02
N TYR A 124 0.16 8.30 -2.59
CA TYR A 124 -1.09 7.55 -2.69
C TYR A 124 -1.50 7.17 -4.12
N PRO A 125 -1.40 8.05 -5.14
CA PRO A 125 -1.65 7.67 -6.53
C PRO A 125 -0.75 6.54 -7.03
N GLU A 126 0.49 6.44 -6.54
CA GLU A 126 1.41 5.36 -6.89
C GLU A 126 0.99 4.03 -6.25
N VAL A 127 0.45 4.07 -5.03
CA VAL A 127 -0.16 2.89 -4.37
C VAL A 127 -1.38 2.41 -5.17
N VAL A 128 -2.28 3.33 -5.52
CA VAL A 128 -3.49 3.02 -6.32
C VAL A 128 -3.08 2.41 -7.65
N SER A 129 -2.15 3.04 -8.38
CA SER A 129 -1.67 2.56 -9.68
C SER A 129 -1.04 1.17 -9.56
N SER A 130 -0.26 0.92 -8.51
CA SER A 130 0.34 -0.40 -8.28
C SER A 130 -0.71 -1.49 -8.08
N ILE A 131 -1.79 -1.19 -7.34
CA ILE A 131 -2.91 -2.12 -7.16
C ILE A 131 -3.69 -2.30 -8.47
N ASP A 132 -3.92 -1.23 -9.23
CA ASP A 132 -4.58 -1.29 -10.55
C ASP A 132 -3.82 -2.23 -11.50
N TRP A 133 -2.49 -2.13 -11.56
CA TRP A 133 -1.67 -2.99 -12.39
C TRP A 133 -1.75 -4.47 -11.99
N LEU A 134 -1.93 -4.80 -10.71
CA LEU A 134 -2.16 -6.17 -10.28
C LEU A 134 -3.44 -6.76 -10.90
N TYR A 135 -4.50 -5.96 -11.00
CA TYR A 135 -5.74 -6.37 -11.68
C TYR A 135 -5.57 -6.49 -13.19
N VAL A 136 -4.78 -5.61 -13.82
CA VAL A 136 -4.53 -5.67 -15.28
C VAL A 136 -3.66 -6.86 -15.67
N VAL A 137 -2.68 -7.20 -14.84
CA VAL A 137 -1.74 -8.30 -15.14
C VAL A 137 -2.36 -9.67 -14.90
N PHE A 138 -3.33 -9.77 -13.98
CA PHE A 138 -3.96 -11.03 -13.58
C PHE A 138 -5.42 -11.20 -14.10
N GLY A 139 -6.06 -10.15 -14.59
CA GLY A 139 -7.42 -10.17 -15.17
C GLY A 139 -7.43 -10.42 -16.66
#